data_AF-A0A521I8T1-F1
#
_entry.id   AF-A0A521I8T1-F1
#
_cell.length_a   1.000
_cell.length_b   1.000
_cell.length_c   1.000
_cell.angle_alpha   90.00
_cell.angle_beta   90.00
_cell.angle_gamma   90.00
#
_symmetry.space_group_name_H-M   'P 1'
#
loop_
_entity.id
_entity.type
_entity.pdbx_description
1 polymer ?
#
loop_
_entity_poly.entity_id
_entity_poly.type
_entity_poly.pdbx_seq_one_letter_code
_entity_poly.pdbx_strand_id
1 'polypeptide(L)'
;MKKIFWNATFLDACCYGLFWAWNAIFLAFMLLGFAPLILPELLLAAQANIIPVSFAVNALLLILIPILAVILGATLLRREPRKLFALGYAVEGPLMLLVAIRIFVIRELTTALAFLFIVAALGMLAFVWDLLDKKIDERSDGYIGALLTHLRVLGLTLFALVAVYAGIWLAFYAIPIAGFLIRGFI
;
A
#
# COMPACT_ATOMS: atom_id res chain seq x y z
N MET A 1 -26.94 19.12 -20.88
CA MET A 1 -26.04 18.10 -20.32
C MET A 1 -24.61 18.64 -20.31
N LYS A 2 -24.12 19.12 -19.16
CA LYS A 2 -22.76 19.64 -19.00
C LYS A 2 -21.77 18.49 -19.12
N LYS A 3 -21.01 18.42 -20.23
CA LYS A 3 -19.77 17.64 -20.28
C LYS A 3 -18.83 18.28 -19.26
N ILE A 4 -18.70 17.65 -18.10
CA ILE A 4 -17.66 17.96 -17.11
C ILE A 4 -16.34 17.58 -17.79
N PHE A 5 -15.76 18.54 -18.49
CA PHE A 5 -14.47 18.45 -19.14
C PHE A 5 -13.40 18.44 -18.04
N TRP A 6 -13.13 17.27 -17.48
CA TRP A 6 -11.89 17.06 -16.74
C TRP A 6 -10.76 17.15 -17.76
N ASN A 7 -10.10 18.31 -17.83
CA ASN A 7 -8.88 18.46 -18.63
C ASN A 7 -7.87 17.45 -18.08
N ALA A 8 -7.28 16.61 -18.93
CA ALA A 8 -6.32 15.57 -18.53
C ALA A 8 -5.20 16.13 -17.63
N THR A 9 -4.82 17.39 -17.85
CA THR A 9 -3.86 18.14 -17.05
C THR A 9 -4.29 18.38 -15.60
N PHE A 10 -5.58 18.59 -15.34
CA PHE A 10 -6.09 18.78 -13.98
C PHE A 10 -6.05 17.48 -13.20
N LEU A 11 -6.49 16.36 -13.80
CA LEU A 11 -6.43 15.04 -13.18
C LEU A 11 -4.99 14.67 -12.84
N ASP A 12 -4.06 14.87 -13.77
CA ASP A 12 -2.65 14.59 -13.58
C ASP A 12 -2.04 15.46 -12.45
N ALA A 13 -2.43 16.73 -12.36
CA ALA A 13 -2.02 17.60 -11.26
C ALA A 13 -2.59 17.13 -9.90
N CYS A 14 -3.85 16.70 -9.85
CA CYS A 14 -4.46 16.12 -8.64
C CYS A 14 -3.74 14.83 -8.21
N CYS A 15 -3.49 13.89 -9.13
CA CYS A 15 -2.77 12.66 -8.86
C CYS A 15 -1.36 12.94 -8.30
N TYR A 16 -0.64 13.87 -8.93
CA TYR A 16 0.68 14.30 -8.48
C TYR A 16 0.63 14.92 -7.08
N GLY A 17 -0.25 15.91 -6.88
CA GLY A 17 -0.39 16.62 -5.62
C GLY A 17 -0.80 15.70 -4.48
N LEU A 18 -1.76 14.80 -4.70
CA LEU A 18 -2.21 13.83 -3.70
C LEU A 18 -1.07 12.92 -3.25
N PHE A 19 -0.29 12.37 -4.17
CA PHE A 19 0.83 11.50 -3.82
C PHE A 19 1.86 12.20 -2.93
N TRP A 20 2.27 13.43 -3.30
CA TRP A 20 3.28 14.17 -2.55
C TRP A 20 2.76 14.70 -1.22
N ALA A 21 1.54 15.23 -1.19
CA ALA A 21 0.93 15.71 0.04
C ALA A 21 0.74 14.57 1.05
N TRP A 22 0.25 13.41 0.58
CA TRP A 22 0.10 12.21 1.39
C TRP A 22 1.44 11.78 2.00
N ASN A 23 2.46 11.58 1.16
CA ASN A 23 3.78 11.15 1.63
C ASN A 23 4.44 12.18 2.56
N ALA A 24 4.26 13.48 2.32
CA ALA A 24 4.78 14.52 3.20
C ALA A 24 4.15 14.43 4.60
N ILE A 25 2.83 14.26 4.69
CA ILE A 25 2.12 14.09 5.95
C ILE A 25 2.56 12.80 6.66
N PHE A 26 2.67 11.68 5.93
CA PHE A 26 3.09 10.41 6.51
C PHE A 26 4.53 10.42 6.99
N LEU A 27 5.46 11.00 6.21
CA LEU A 27 6.85 11.15 6.65
C LEU A 27 6.95 12.06 7.86
N ALA A 28 6.22 13.17 7.90
CA ALA A 28 6.19 14.03 9.09
C ALA A 28 5.67 13.26 10.31
N PHE A 29 4.55 12.54 10.18
CA PHE A 29 4.00 11.70 11.24
C PHE A 29 4.98 10.61 11.70
N MET A 30 5.60 9.91 10.75
CA MET A 30 6.52 8.81 11.06
C MET A 30 7.82 9.30 11.67
N LEU A 31 8.44 10.34 11.13
CA LEU A 31 9.77 10.79 11.56
C LEU A 31 9.73 11.72 12.77
N LEU A 32 8.65 12.49 12.96
CA LEU A 32 8.53 13.44 14.08
C LEU A 32 7.66 12.92 15.22
N GLY A 33 6.80 11.93 14.95
CA GLY A 33 5.92 11.31 15.94
C GLY A 33 6.32 9.88 16.27
N PHE A 34 6.04 8.96 15.34
CA PHE A 34 6.15 7.53 15.61
C PHE A 34 7.60 7.06 15.89
N ALA A 35 8.56 7.45 15.07
CA ALA A 35 9.96 7.04 15.18
C ALA A 35 10.67 7.55 16.45
N PRO A 36 10.52 8.82 16.90
CA PRO A 36 11.18 9.25 18.13
C PRO A 36 10.47 8.77 19.40
N LEU A 37 9.14 8.58 19.36
CA LEU A 37 8.36 8.25 20.56
C LEU A 37 8.16 6.74 20.74
N ILE A 38 7.79 6.02 19.69
CA ILE A 38 7.32 4.62 19.78
C ILE A 38 8.42 3.62 19.41
N LEU A 39 9.24 3.92 18.40
CA LEU A 39 10.27 2.98 17.93
C LEU A 39 11.30 2.61 19.01
N PRO A 40 11.86 3.54 19.82
CA PRO A 40 12.84 3.18 20.85
C PRO A 40 12.25 2.24 21.90
N GLU A 41 11.02 2.49 22.32
CA GLU A 41 10.30 1.63 23.27
C GLU A 41 10.10 0.23 22.71
N LEU A 42 9.68 0.10 21.44
CA LEU A 42 9.54 -1.20 20.78
C LEU A 42 10.87 -1.94 20.64
N LEU A 43 11.96 -1.23 20.32
CA LEU A 43 13.29 -1.84 20.20
C LEU A 43 13.80 -2.34 21.56
N LEU A 44 13.67 -1.53 22.61
CA LEU A 44 14.08 -1.92 23.96
C LEU A 44 13.23 -3.08 24.49
N ALA A 45 11.91 -3.05 24.27
CA ALA A 45 11.02 -4.15 24.64
C ALA A 45 11.34 -5.45 23.90
N ALA A 46 11.70 -5.36 22.61
CA ALA A 46 12.13 -6.52 21.83
C ALA A 46 13.48 -7.07 22.32
N GLN A 47 14.45 -6.21 22.62
CA GLN A 47 15.75 -6.60 23.19
C GLN A 47 15.61 -7.25 24.57
N ALA A 48 14.67 -6.76 25.38
CA ALA A 48 14.34 -7.33 26.69
C ALA A 48 13.47 -8.61 26.60
N ASN A 49 13.15 -9.09 25.40
CA ASN A 49 12.27 -10.24 25.14
C ASN A 49 10.85 -10.10 25.74
N ILE A 50 10.38 -8.86 25.93
CA ILE A 50 9.01 -8.56 26.39
C ILE A 50 8.03 -8.75 25.24
N ILE A 51 8.43 -8.33 24.04
CA ILE A 51 7.65 -8.51 22.80
C ILE A 51 8.47 -9.25 21.74
N PRO A 52 7.83 -9.96 20.80
CA PRO A 52 8.54 -10.58 19.69
C PRO A 52 9.27 -9.56 18.81
N VAL A 53 10.49 -9.90 18.36
CA VAL A 53 11.30 -9.06 17.47
C VAL A 53 10.57 -8.69 16.17
N SER A 54 9.61 -9.50 15.73
CA SER A 54 8.78 -9.20 14.56
C SER A 54 8.00 -7.87 14.67
N PHE A 55 7.66 -7.40 15.88
CA PHE A 55 7.05 -6.08 16.07
C PHE A 55 8.02 -4.94 15.78
N ALA A 56 9.27 -5.05 16.22
CA ALA A 56 10.31 -4.08 15.89
C ALA A 56 10.58 -4.04 14.38
N VAL A 57 10.64 -5.20 13.73
CA VAL A 57 10.78 -5.28 12.26
C VAL A 57 9.61 -4.60 11.56
N ASN A 58 8.38 -4.87 11.98
CA ASN A 58 7.19 -4.22 11.42
C ASN A 58 7.21 -2.70 11.64
N ALA A 59 7.65 -2.22 12.81
CA ALA A 59 7.76 -0.79 13.07
C ALA A 59 8.80 -0.12 12.15
N LEU A 60 9.93 -0.77 11.90
CA LEU A 60 10.92 -0.30 10.93
C LEU A 60 10.34 -0.29 9.50
N LEU A 61 9.62 -1.35 9.11
CA LEU A 61 8.95 -1.41 7.81
C LEU A 61 7.94 -0.26 7.65
N LEU A 62 7.15 0.04 8.69
CA LEU A 62 6.17 1.12 8.67
C LEU A 62 6.79 2.50 8.40
N ILE A 63 8.02 2.72 8.86
CA ILE A 63 8.81 3.93 8.59
C ILE A 63 9.44 3.88 7.20
N LEU A 64 9.96 2.72 6.78
CA LEU A 64 10.65 2.54 5.50
C LEU A 64 9.73 2.68 4.29
N ILE A 65 8.48 2.21 4.39
CA ILE A 65 7.53 2.21 3.26
C ILE A 65 7.35 3.58 2.61
N PRO A 66 6.95 4.66 3.33
CA PRO A 66 6.79 5.98 2.72
C PRO A 66 8.12 6.56 2.23
N ILE A 67 9.25 6.24 2.88
CA ILE A 67 10.57 6.66 2.41
C ILE A 67 10.87 6.06 1.03
N LEU A 68 10.66 4.75 0.89
CA LEU A 68 10.86 4.05 -0.38
C LEU A 68 9.89 4.54 -1.46
N ALA A 69 8.62 4.80 -1.11
CA ALA A 69 7.64 5.37 -2.03
C ALA A 69 8.08 6.74 -2.53
N VAL A 70 8.55 7.64 -1.65
CA VAL A 70 9.11 8.94 -2.02
C VAL A 70 10.33 8.80 -2.91
N ILE A 71 11.26 7.89 -2.60
CA ILE A 71 12.46 7.67 -3.41
C ILE A 71 12.08 7.21 -4.82
N LEU A 72 11.20 6.20 -4.94
CA LEU A 72 10.71 5.70 -6.22
C LEU A 72 9.94 6.79 -6.99
N GLY A 73 9.13 7.58 -6.29
CA GLY A 73 8.36 8.67 -6.85
C GLY A 73 9.22 9.83 -7.36
N ALA A 74 10.27 10.19 -6.63
CA ALA A 74 11.22 11.23 -7.00
C ALA A 74 12.13 10.82 -8.17
N THR A 75 12.47 9.53 -8.27
CA THR A 75 13.47 9.02 -9.22
C THR A 75 12.85 8.45 -10.49
N LEU A 76 12.05 7.39 -10.38
CA LEU A 76 11.59 6.61 -11.53
C LEU A 76 10.25 7.11 -12.09
N LEU A 77 9.35 7.57 -11.22
CA LEU A 77 7.96 7.90 -11.57
C LEU A 77 7.67 9.41 -11.63
N ARG A 78 8.69 10.27 -11.51
CA ARG A 78 8.54 11.73 -11.38
C ARG A 78 7.67 12.39 -12.45
N ARG A 79 7.66 11.85 -13.67
CA ARG A 79 6.91 12.40 -14.82
C ARG A 79 5.63 11.63 -15.14
N GLU A 80 5.26 10.66 -14.31
CA GLU A 80 4.13 9.74 -14.55
C GLU A 80 3.12 9.88 -13.39
N PRO A 81 2.33 10.97 -13.34
CA PRO A 81 1.48 11.31 -12.19
C PRO A 81 0.46 10.23 -11.85
N ARG A 82 -0.08 9.54 -12.85
CA ARG A 82 -1.02 8.43 -12.65
C ARG A 82 -0.36 7.23 -11.99
N LYS A 83 0.90 6.94 -12.34
CA LYS A 83 1.67 5.86 -11.72
C LYS A 83 2.13 6.22 -10.31
N LEU A 84 2.46 7.49 -10.06
CA LEU A 84 2.71 7.99 -8.70
C LEU A 84 1.50 7.76 -7.81
N PHE A 85 0.32 8.18 -8.29
CA PHE A 85 -0.92 7.97 -7.56
C PHE A 85 -1.20 6.47 -7.34
N ALA A 86 -1.00 5.63 -8.35
CA ALA A 86 -1.14 4.18 -8.22
C ALA A 86 -0.17 3.56 -7.20
N LEU A 87 1.10 4.00 -7.17
CA LEU A 87 2.07 3.55 -6.16
C LEU A 87 1.59 3.89 -4.74
N GLY A 88 1.12 5.12 -4.52
CA GLY A 88 0.61 5.54 -3.22
C GLY A 88 -0.64 4.77 -2.80
N TYR A 89 -1.63 4.65 -3.69
CA TYR A 89 -2.96 4.14 -3.33
C TYR A 89 -3.07 2.61 -3.38
N ALA A 90 -2.41 1.95 -4.34
CA ALA A 90 -2.51 0.50 -4.53
C ALA A 90 -1.44 -0.28 -3.76
N VAL A 91 -0.33 0.37 -3.38
CA VAL A 91 0.81 -0.31 -2.75
C VAL A 91 1.11 0.30 -1.39
N GLU A 92 1.54 1.55 -1.33
CA GLU A 92 2.01 2.20 -0.09
C GLU A 92 0.92 2.18 0.99
N GLY A 93 -0.28 2.71 0.69
CA GLY A 93 -1.39 2.78 1.63
C GLY A 93 -1.81 1.41 2.19
N PRO A 94 -2.16 0.42 1.34
CA PRO A 94 -2.51 -0.93 1.80
C PRO A 94 -1.38 -1.59 2.58
N LEU A 95 -0.12 -1.46 2.16
CA LEU A 95 1.02 -2.05 2.84
C LEU A 95 1.23 -1.44 4.23
N MET A 96 1.17 -0.11 4.34
CA MET A 96 1.24 0.59 5.63
C MET A 96 0.08 0.18 6.54
N LEU A 97 -1.13 0.04 6.00
CA LEU A 97 -2.30 -0.39 6.76
C LEU A 97 -2.11 -1.82 7.30
N LEU A 98 -1.65 -2.76 6.48
CA LEU A 98 -1.39 -4.15 6.91
C LEU A 98 -0.36 -4.19 8.03
N VAL A 99 0.73 -3.43 7.90
CA VAL A 99 1.78 -3.35 8.92
C VAL A 99 1.26 -2.69 10.20
N ALA A 100 0.50 -1.60 10.09
CA ALA A 100 -0.08 -0.92 11.24
C ALA A 100 -1.08 -1.81 12.00
N ILE A 101 -1.99 -2.49 11.28
CA ILE A 101 -2.92 -3.46 11.87
C ILE A 101 -2.14 -4.57 12.58
N ARG A 102 -1.03 -5.04 11.99
CA ARG A 102 -0.20 -6.07 12.60
C ARG A 102 0.47 -5.62 13.90
N ILE A 103 0.82 -4.34 14.03
CA ILE A 103 1.46 -3.82 15.25
C ILE A 103 0.40 -3.52 16.32
N PHE A 104 -0.72 -2.90 15.95
CA PHE A 104 -1.65 -2.33 16.92
C PHE A 104 -2.86 -3.21 17.24
N VAL A 105 -3.29 -4.05 16.30
CA VAL A 105 -4.55 -4.81 16.43
C VAL A 105 -4.27 -6.30 16.59
N ILE A 106 -3.49 -6.87 15.67
CA ILE A 106 -3.23 -8.31 15.62
C ILE A 106 -2.00 -8.62 16.44
N ARG A 107 -2.15 -9.18 17.64
CA ARG A 107 -0.98 -9.57 18.45
C ARG A 107 -0.38 -10.90 18.02
N GLU A 108 -1.22 -11.86 17.65
CA GLU A 108 -0.83 -13.21 17.26
C GLU A 108 -0.96 -13.43 15.75
N LEU A 109 0.09 -13.97 15.13
CA LEU A 109 0.09 -14.28 13.70
C LEU A 109 -0.40 -15.71 13.49
N THR A 110 -1.69 -15.88 13.22
CA THR A 110 -2.23 -17.19 12.82
C THR A 110 -1.73 -17.58 11.43
N THR A 111 -1.73 -18.88 11.13
CA THR A 111 -1.33 -19.39 9.80
C THR A 111 -2.16 -18.77 8.67
N ALA A 112 -3.46 -18.53 8.91
CA ALA A 112 -4.34 -17.90 7.93
C ALA A 112 -3.94 -16.44 7.63
N LEU A 113 -3.61 -15.67 8.67
CA LEU A 113 -3.15 -14.28 8.51
C LEU A 113 -1.77 -14.21 7.85
N ALA A 114 -0.86 -15.12 8.22
CA ALA A 114 0.45 -15.23 7.57
C ALA A 114 0.30 -15.49 6.07
N PHE A 115 -0.56 -16.44 5.70
CA PHE A 115 -0.86 -16.73 4.29
C PHE A 115 -1.45 -15.51 3.58
N LEU A 116 -2.41 -14.82 4.19
CA LEU A 116 -3.01 -13.61 3.62
C LEU A 116 -1.96 -12.52 3.38
N PHE A 117 -1.06 -12.28 4.33
CA PHE A 117 0.02 -11.29 4.16
C PHE A 117 1.00 -11.68 3.06
N ILE A 118 1.35 -12.95 2.94
CA ILE A 118 2.23 -13.43 1.86
C ILE A 118 1.55 -13.21 0.50
N VAL A 119 0.28 -13.59 0.35
CA VAL A 119 -0.47 -13.41 -0.89
C VAL A 119 -0.60 -11.92 -1.24
N ALA A 120 -0.90 -11.07 -0.25
CA ALA A 120 -0.96 -9.62 -0.43
C ALA A 120 0.40 -9.04 -0.86
N ALA A 121 1.48 -9.45 -0.20
CA ALA A 121 2.83 -9.01 -0.53
C ALA A 121 3.22 -9.42 -1.96
N LEU A 122 2.97 -10.68 -2.35
CA LEU A 122 3.25 -11.16 -3.71
C LEU A 122 2.43 -10.40 -4.76
N GLY A 123 1.15 -10.15 -4.49
CA GLY A 123 0.30 -9.37 -5.39
C GLY A 123 0.77 -7.92 -5.56
N MET A 124 1.10 -7.25 -4.45
CA MET A 124 1.65 -5.89 -4.47
C MET A 124 3.01 -5.82 -5.17
N LEU A 125 3.90 -6.80 -4.95
CA LEU A 125 5.19 -6.87 -5.64
C LEU A 125 5.01 -7.03 -7.15
N ALA A 126 4.09 -7.90 -7.59
CA ALA A 126 3.78 -8.04 -9.00
C ALA A 126 3.18 -6.75 -9.60
N PHE A 127 2.34 -6.05 -8.84
CA PHE A 127 1.80 -4.75 -9.25
C PHE A 127 2.90 -3.68 -9.37
N VAL A 128 3.82 -3.59 -8.40
CA VAL A 128 4.98 -2.67 -8.47
C VAL A 128 5.85 -3.00 -9.67
N TRP A 129 6.09 -4.29 -9.92
CA TRP A 129 6.87 -4.72 -11.07
C TRP A 129 6.21 -4.29 -12.39
N ASP A 130 4.91 -4.54 -12.57
CA ASP A 130 4.15 -4.08 -13.75
C ASP A 130 4.15 -2.54 -13.87
N LEU A 131 4.04 -1.83 -12.75
CA LEU A 131 4.06 -0.37 -12.73
C LEU A 131 5.40 0.21 -13.23
N LEU A 132 6.50 -0.42 -12.84
CA LEU A 132 7.86 0.03 -13.15
C LEU A 132 8.35 -0.42 -14.53
N ASP A 133 7.91 -1.58 -15.02
CA ASP A 133 8.41 -2.16 -16.26
C ASP A 133 7.64 -1.68 -17.49
N LYS A 134 8.22 -0.70 -18.19
CA LYS A 134 7.62 -0.06 -19.38
C LYS A 134 7.66 -0.95 -20.63
N LYS A 135 8.39 -2.06 -20.61
CA LYS A 135 8.72 -2.86 -21.80
C LYS A 135 8.34 -4.34 -21.67
N ILE A 136 7.49 -4.70 -20.71
CA ILE A 136 7.04 -6.09 -20.57
C ILE A 136 6.42 -6.58 -21.87
N ASP A 137 5.51 -5.80 -22.44
CA ASP A 137 4.77 -6.21 -23.63
C ASP A 137 5.67 -6.31 -24.87
N GLU A 138 6.76 -5.53 -24.93
CA GLU A 138 7.78 -5.61 -25.99
C GLU A 138 8.73 -6.80 -25.83
N ARG A 139 8.93 -7.32 -24.61
CA ARG A 139 9.80 -8.47 -24.29
C ARG A 139 9.08 -9.82 -24.35
N SER A 140 7.80 -9.83 -24.73
CA SER A 140 6.95 -11.02 -24.78
C SER A 140 7.41 -12.08 -25.78
N ASP A 141 8.28 -11.72 -26.73
CA ASP A 141 8.73 -12.61 -27.79
C ASP A 141 9.74 -13.64 -27.27
N GLY A 142 9.27 -14.87 -27.07
CA GLY A 142 10.07 -16.04 -26.68
C GLY A 142 9.55 -16.76 -25.44
N TYR A 143 10.12 -17.93 -25.14
CA TYR A 143 9.72 -18.77 -23.99
C TYR A 143 9.81 -18.04 -22.64
N ILE A 144 10.84 -17.20 -22.47
CA ILE A 144 11.07 -16.42 -21.26
C ILE A 144 10.02 -15.29 -21.13
N GLY A 145 9.63 -14.65 -22.25
CA GLY A 145 8.60 -13.61 -22.26
C GLY A 145 7.21 -14.14 -21.88
N ALA A 146 6.86 -15.34 -22.36
CA ALA A 146 5.64 -16.03 -21.97
C ALA A 146 5.60 -16.31 -20.46
N LEU A 147 6.70 -16.82 -19.88
CA LEU A 147 6.79 -17.09 -18.44
C LEU A 147 6.61 -15.81 -17.60
N LEU A 148 7.26 -14.71 -17.98
CA LEU A 148 7.14 -13.42 -17.29
C LEU A 148 5.69 -12.89 -17.34
N THR A 149 5.02 -13.04 -18.49
CA THR A 149 3.62 -12.66 -18.64
C THR A 149 2.71 -13.49 -17.74
N HIS A 150 2.93 -14.81 -17.66
CA HIS A 150 2.15 -15.68 -16.77
C HIS A 150 2.37 -15.33 -15.29
N LEU A 151 3.61 -15.08 -14.87
CA LEU A 151 3.92 -14.64 -13.51
C LEU A 151 3.26 -13.30 -13.19
N ARG A 152 3.27 -12.35 -14.12
CA ARG A 152 2.56 -11.07 -13.98
C ARG A 152 1.06 -11.28 -13.77
N VAL A 153 0.41 -12.04 -14.67
CA VAL A 153 -1.04 -12.30 -14.59
C VAL A 153 -1.40 -12.99 -13.29
N LEU A 154 -0.61 -13.98 -12.85
CA LEU A 154 -0.81 -14.65 -11.57
C LEU A 154 -0.72 -13.67 -10.41
N GLY A 155 0.33 -12.84 -10.36
CA GLY A 155 0.51 -11.85 -9.31
C GLY A 155 -0.60 -10.79 -9.28
N LEU A 156 -1.02 -10.25 -10.43
CA LEU A 156 -2.14 -9.31 -10.52
C LEU A 156 -3.48 -9.95 -10.14
N THR A 157 -3.66 -11.24 -10.42
CA THR A 157 -4.83 -12.00 -9.97
C THR A 157 -4.84 -12.13 -8.45
N LEU A 158 -3.70 -12.46 -7.83
CA LEU A 158 -3.57 -12.51 -6.37
C LEU A 158 -3.86 -11.14 -5.75
N PHE A 159 -3.32 -10.07 -6.34
CA PHE A 159 -3.59 -8.71 -5.91
C PHE A 159 -5.09 -8.36 -5.98
N ALA A 160 -5.74 -8.70 -7.09
CA ALA A 160 -7.17 -8.49 -7.27
C ALA A 160 -8.00 -9.27 -6.23
N LEU A 161 -7.65 -10.53 -5.93
CA LEU A 161 -8.33 -11.33 -4.92
C LEU A 161 -8.19 -10.70 -3.53
N VAL A 162 -6.99 -10.23 -3.17
CA VAL A 162 -6.77 -9.53 -1.88
C VAL A 162 -7.55 -8.23 -1.82
N ALA A 163 -7.59 -7.45 -2.92
CA ALA A 163 -8.34 -6.21 -2.98
C ALA A 163 -9.86 -6.44 -2.85
N VAL A 164 -10.40 -7.48 -3.50
CA VAL A 164 -11.81 -7.87 -3.36
C VAL A 164 -12.11 -8.30 -1.94
N TYR A 165 -11.26 -9.13 -1.35
CA TYR A 165 -11.40 -9.55 0.05
C TYR A 165 -11.42 -8.36 1.00
N ALA A 166 -10.46 -7.44 0.88
CA ALA A 166 -10.40 -6.23 1.68
C ALA A 166 -11.62 -5.33 1.46
N GLY A 167 -12.07 -5.19 0.21
CA GLY A 167 -13.27 -4.41 -0.16
C GLY A 167 -14.54 -4.96 0.48
N ILE A 168 -14.72 -6.29 0.51
CA ILE A 168 -15.86 -6.95 1.18
C ILE A 168 -15.84 -6.65 2.68
N TRP A 169 -14.68 -6.79 3.32
CA TRP A 169 -14.52 -6.48 4.74
C TRP A 169 -14.83 -5.02 5.06
N LEU A 170 -14.31 -4.09 4.25
CA LEU A 170 -14.60 -2.67 4.42
C LEU A 170 -16.08 -2.37 4.22
N ALA A 171 -16.73 -2.95 3.21
CA ALA A 171 -18.15 -2.76 2.95
C ALA A 171 -19.02 -3.25 4.11
N PHE A 172 -18.65 -4.37 4.75
CA PHE A 172 -19.35 -4.92 5.90
C PHE A 172 -19.40 -3.93 7.09
N TYR A 173 -18.36 -3.11 7.28
CA TYR A 173 -18.33 -2.10 8.34
C TYR A 173 -18.83 -0.72 7.88
N ALA A 174 -18.46 -0.30 6.67
CA ALA A 174 -18.75 1.03 6.16
C ALA A 174 -20.26 1.23 5.93
N ILE A 175 -20.97 0.22 5.40
CA ILE A 175 -22.41 0.33 5.11
C ILE A 175 -23.23 0.52 6.39
N PRO A 176 -23.07 -0.28 7.46
CA PRO A 176 -23.78 -0.05 8.71
C PRO A 176 -23.47 1.30 9.36
N ILE A 177 -22.19 1.71 9.38
CA ILE A 177 -21.79 3.01 9.94
C ILE A 177 -22.45 4.14 9.17
N ALA A 178 -22.43 4.10 7.84
CA ALA A 178 -23.11 5.08 7.00
C ALA A 178 -24.61 5.12 7.29
N GLY A 179 -25.27 3.95 7.40
CA GLY A 179 -26.68 3.87 7.75
C GLY A 179 -27.00 4.45 9.13
N PHE A 180 -26.15 4.20 10.12
CA PHE A 180 -26.26 4.78 11.47
C PHE A 180 -26.12 6.30 11.44
N LEU A 181 -25.10 6.82 10.75
CA LEU A 181 -24.87 8.26 10.63
C LEU A 181 -26.04 8.94 9.94
N ILE A 182 -26.54 8.40 8.82
CA ILE A 182 -27.69 8.95 8.10
C ILE A 182 -28.93 9.03 9.02
N ARG A 183 -29.20 7.99 9.81
CA ARG A 183 -30.29 8.02 10.80
C ARG A 183 -30.08 9.02 11.93
N GLY A 184 -28.84 9.34 12.28
CA GLY A 184 -28.55 10.36 13.28
C GLY A 184 -28.74 11.80 12.78
N PHE A 185 -28.77 12.01 11.46
CA PHE A 185 -28.97 13.32 10.83
C PHE A 185 -30.42 13.60 10.41
N ILE A 186 -31.28 12.57 10.37
CA ILE A 186 -32.71 12.66 10.03
C ILE A 186 -33.53 12.57 11.32
#